data_AF-A0A920NM76-F1
#
_entry.id   AF-A0A920NM76-F1
#
_cell.length_a   1.000
_cell.length_b   1.000
_cell.length_c   1.000
_cell.angle_alpha   90.00
_cell.angle_beta   90.00
_cell.angle_gamma   90.00
#
_symmetry.space_group_name_H-M   'P 1'
#
loop_
_entity.id
_entity.type
_entity.pdbx_description
1 polymer ?
#
loop_
_entity_poly.entity_id
_entity_poly.type
_entity_poly.pdbx_seq_one_letter_code
_entity_poly.pdbx_strand_id
1 'polypeptide(L)' 'MMTAAGTILPANVLVIGAGVPGLQAIATAKRMGARVKRLN' A
#
# COMPACT_ATOMS: atom_id res chain seq x y z
N MET A 1 2.96 4.98 -11.46
CA MET A 1 3.18 6.34 -12.00
C MET A 1 3.76 6.20 -13.39
N MET A 2 3.20 6.88 -14.39
CA MET A 2 3.77 6.87 -15.74
C MET A 2 4.56 8.15 -15.95
N THR A 3 5.79 8.02 -16.41
CA THR A 3 6.71 9.13 -16.71
C THR A 3 7.19 8.99 -18.15
N ALA A 4 7.86 10.00 -18.71
CA ALA A 4 8.45 9.94 -20.05
C ALA A 4 9.50 8.82 -20.19
N ALA A 5 10.14 8.43 -19.09
CA ALA A 5 11.11 7.33 -19.04
C ALA A 5 10.45 5.95 -18.89
N GLY A 6 9.12 5.88 -18.77
CA GLY A 6 8.35 4.64 -18.62
C GLY A 6 7.45 4.60 -17.38
N THR A 7 6.86 3.44 -17.13
CA THR A 7 5.86 3.23 -16.08
C THR A 7 6.46 2.53 -14.86
N ILE A 8 6.38 3.19 -13.72
CA ILE A 8 6.74 2.61 -12.42
C ILE A 8 5.49 1.96 -11.80
N LEU A 9 5.62 0.68 -11.47
CA LEU A 9 4.58 -0.09 -10.79
C LEU A 9 4.39 0.40 -9.35
N PRO A 10 3.16 0.37 -8.80
CA PRO A 10 2.91 0.72 -7.41
C PRO A 10 3.57 -0.28 -6.45
N ALA A 11 3.99 0.20 -5.28
CA ALA A 11 4.56 -0.64 -4.23
C ALA A 11 3.53 -1.64 -3.69
N ASN A 12 3.98 -2.85 -3.37
CA ASN A 12 3.17 -3.86 -2.67
C ASN A 12 3.47 -3.80 -1.18
N VAL A 13 2.44 -3.63 -0.35
CA VAL A 13 2.57 -3.53 1.11
C VAL A 13 1.77 -4.65 1.77
N LEU A 14 2.44 -5.46 2.60
CA LEU A 14 1.82 -6.48 3.43
C LEU A 14 1.65 -5.95 4.86
N VAL A 15 0.42 -5.95 5.37
CA VAL A 15 0.12 -5.61 6.76
C VAL A 15 -0.30 -6.87 7.51
N ILE A 16 0.41 -7.17 8.60
CA ILE A 16 0.15 -8.33 9.45
C ILE A 16 -0.65 -7.85 10.65
N GLY A 17 -1.86 -8.39 10.82
CA GLY A 17 -2.79 -8.00 11.88
C GLY A 17 -3.64 -6.77 11.53
N ALA A 18 -4.92 -6.82 11.92
CA ALA A 18 -5.93 -5.81 11.59
C ALA A 18 -6.41 -5.00 12.82
N GLY A 19 -5.51 -4.71 13.78
CA GLY A 19 -5.79 -3.78 14.87
C GLY A 19 -5.82 -2.32 14.43
N VAL A 20 -6.09 -1.39 15.36
CA VAL A 20 -6.09 0.07 15.10
C VAL A 20 -4.84 0.57 14.37
N PRO A 21 -3.60 0.22 14.79
CA PRO A 21 -2.39 0.63 14.04
C PRO A 21 -2.32 -0.01 12.64
N GLY A 22 -2.80 -1.25 12.48
CA GLY A 22 -2.84 -1.95 11.20
C GLY A 22 -3.80 -1.29 10.20
N LEU A 23 -5.00 -0.90 10.65
CA LEU A 23 -5.96 -0.19 9.80
C LEU A 23 -5.47 1.19 9.39
N GLN A 24 -4.82 1.92 10.30
CA GLN A 24 -4.20 3.21 9.97
C GLN A 24 -3.06 3.05 8.97
N ALA A 25 -2.20 2.04 9.13
CA ALA A 25 -1.13 1.73 8.18
C ALA A 25 -1.70 1.37 6.79
N ILE A 26 -2.78 0.58 6.73
CA ILE A 26 -3.46 0.25 5.47
C ILE A 26 -4.03 1.52 4.81
N ALA A 27 -4.67 2.40 5.57
CA ALA A 27 -5.26 3.63 5.05
C ALA A 27 -4.18 4.58 4.49
N THR A 28 -3.07 4.75 5.21
CA THR A 28 -1.93 5.57 4.76
C THR A 28 -1.30 4.99 3.50
N ALA A 29 -0.99 3.68 3.47
CA ALA A 29 -0.38 3.04 2.32
C ALA A 29 -1.28 3.10 1.07
N LYS A 30 -2.60 2.93 1.22
CA LYS A 30 -3.56 3.11 0.12
C LYS A 30 -3.59 4.55 -0.40
N ARG A 31 -3.56 5.55 0.49
CA ARG A 31 -3.47 6.98 0.08
C ARG A 31 -2.21 7.29 -0.71
N MET A 32 -1.10 6.61 -0.42
CA MET A 32 0.16 6.73 -1.18
C MET A 32 0.14 6.01 -2.53
N GLY A 33 -0.95 5.32 -2.89
CA GLY A 33 -1.07 4.59 -4.15
C GLY A 33 -0.48 3.18 -4.13
N ALA A 34 -0.21 2.62 -2.94
CA ALA A 34 0.30 1.26 -2.81
C ALA A 34 -0.82 0.22 -2.98
N ARG A 35 -0.45 -0.96 -3.49
CA ARG A 35 -1.29 -2.16 -3.46
C ARG A 35 -1.12 -2.83 -2.10
N VAL A 36 -2.14 -2.72 -1.26
CA VAL A 36 -2.08 -3.23 0.12
C VAL A 36 -2.81 -4.57 0.24
N LYS A 37 -2.14 -5.58 0.80
CA LYS A 37 -2.74 -6.86 1.20
C LYS A 37 -2.60 -7.02 2.71
N ARG A 38 -3.62 -7.59 3.36
CA ARG A 38 -3.58 -7.90 4.79
C ARG A 38 -3.69 -9.40 5.03
N LEU A 39 -2.94 -9.90 5.99
CA LEU A 39 -3.10 -11.23 6.56
C LEU A 39 -3.78 -11.08 7.92
N ASN A 40 -4.74 -11.95 8.22
CA ASN A 40 -5.43 -11.98 9.50
C ASN A 40 -4.76 -13.00 10.42
#